data_AF-A0A8K0K1U2-F1
#
_entry.id   AF-A0A8K0K1U2-F1
#
_cell.length_a   1.000
_cell.length_b   1.000
_cell.length_c   1.000
_cell.angle_alpha   90.00
_cell.angle_beta   90.00
_cell.angle_gamma   90.00
#
_symmetry.space_group_name_H-M   'P 1'
#
loop_
_entity.id
_entity.type
_entity.pdbx_description
1 polymer ?
#
loop_
_entity_poly.entity_id
_entity_poly.type
_entity_poly.pdbx_seq_one_letter_code
_entity_poly.pdbx_strand_id
1 'polypeptide(L)'
;MNNPAYQPIPWDPTELLRRKTFTLLKESGLPPEICKGLLPQAAVPPRLYGLPKIHQKGIPLRPIVSTINSPTYLLAKYLPKLLAPFVGQNQHHIQNSTEFVRKLTQIKMELDDIIVSFDVGSLFTKIPVKETLNFLETHFNKGINNLFRQTLTTTYTKRESNRNENLALFEIFLPLLCLNLLKPKFDTSIPLYVLEQEVKSPPTQEVCSRDK
;
A
#
# COMPACT_ATOMS: atom_id res chain seq x y z
N MET A 1 4.16 -2.90 25.59
CA MET A 1 3.34 -2.80 24.37
C MET A 1 2.49 -4.07 24.24
N ASN A 2 1.34 -4.15 24.93
CA ASN A 2 0.37 -5.24 24.72
C ASN A 2 -0.67 -4.75 23.70
N ASN A 3 -0.34 -4.81 22.42
CA ASN A 3 -1.29 -4.51 21.35
C ASN A 3 -1.79 -5.84 20.77
N PRO A 4 -3.10 -6.18 20.87
CA PRO A 4 -3.65 -7.42 20.33
C PRO A 4 -3.51 -7.54 18.80
N ALA A 5 -3.19 -6.44 18.10
CA ALA A 5 -3.04 -6.44 16.65
C ALA A 5 -1.70 -7.01 16.14
N TYR A 6 -0.68 -7.20 16.99
CA TYR A 6 0.62 -7.71 16.54
C TYR A 6 1.14 -8.73 17.53
N GLN A 7 1.33 -9.97 17.06
CA GLN A 7 1.93 -11.04 17.85
C GLN A 7 3.36 -11.31 17.39
N PRO A 8 4.29 -11.55 18.34
CA PRO A 8 5.63 -12.00 18.02
C PRO A 8 5.57 -13.37 17.34
N ILE A 9 6.47 -13.59 16.39
CA ILE A 9 6.71 -14.90 15.82
C ILE A 9 7.75 -15.65 16.67
N PRO A 10 7.67 -16.98 16.77
CA PRO A 10 8.49 -17.74 17.71
C PRO A 10 9.97 -17.88 17.29
N TRP A 11 10.33 -17.48 16.07
CA TRP A 11 11.68 -17.61 15.52
C TRP A 11 11.96 -16.50 14.50
N ASP A 12 13.24 -16.20 14.26
CA ASP A 12 13.67 -15.16 13.31
C ASP A 12 13.73 -15.70 11.86
N PRO A 13 12.86 -15.22 10.94
CA PRO A 13 12.80 -15.68 9.57
C PRO A 13 13.81 -15.02 8.64
N THR A 14 14.65 -14.11 9.14
CA THR A 14 15.54 -13.28 8.31
C THR A 14 16.41 -14.12 7.37
N GLU A 15 17.09 -15.14 7.89
CA GLU A 15 17.99 -15.97 7.08
C GLU A 15 17.22 -16.84 6.07
N LEU A 16 16.06 -17.37 6.44
CA LEU A 16 15.20 -18.12 5.52
C LEU A 16 14.75 -17.23 4.36
N LEU A 17 14.28 -16.03 4.68
CA LEU A 17 13.81 -15.06 3.70
C LEU A 17 14.95 -14.57 2.81
N ARG A 18 16.14 -14.38 3.38
CA ARG A 18 17.36 -14.03 2.63
C ARG A 18 17.70 -15.10 1.60
N ARG A 19 17.76 -16.37 2.01
CA ARG A 19 18.04 -17.51 1.12
C ARG A 19 17.00 -17.64 0.02
N LYS A 20 15.71 -17.53 0.38
CA LYS A 20 14.61 -17.59 -0.58
C LYS A 20 14.67 -16.46 -1.59
N THR A 21 14.89 -15.22 -1.14
CA THR A 21 15.08 -14.06 -2.03
C THR A 21 16.26 -14.27 -2.98
N PHE A 22 17.37 -14.80 -2.49
CA PHE A 22 18.54 -15.09 -3.31
C PHE A 22 18.24 -16.09 -4.43
N THR A 23 17.56 -17.20 -4.12
CA THR A 23 17.15 -18.19 -5.12
C THR A 23 16.23 -17.58 -6.17
N LEU A 24 15.20 -16.84 -5.73
CA LEU A 24 14.25 -16.21 -6.65
C LEU A 24 14.90 -15.17 -7.57
N LEU A 25 15.91 -14.45 -7.08
CA LEU A 25 16.67 -13.51 -7.91
C LEU A 25 17.42 -14.23 -9.05
N LYS A 26 18.03 -15.39 -8.77
CA LYS A 26 18.68 -16.20 -9.81
C LYS A 26 17.71 -16.71 -10.87
N GLU A 27 16.49 -17.03 -10.46
CA GLU A 27 15.43 -17.56 -11.32
C GLU A 27 14.58 -16.46 -11.98
N SER A 28 14.86 -15.19 -11.69
CA SER A 28 13.99 -14.07 -12.08
C SER A 28 14.02 -13.72 -13.57
N GLY A 29 15.07 -14.13 -14.28
CA GLY A 29 15.34 -13.70 -15.65
C GLY A 29 15.79 -12.23 -15.76
N LEU A 30 16.06 -11.55 -14.65
CA LEU A 30 16.63 -10.19 -14.65
C LEU A 30 18.12 -10.22 -15.06
N PRO A 31 18.63 -9.14 -15.67
CA PRO A 31 20.05 -9.01 -15.98
C PRO A 31 20.95 -9.24 -14.76
N PRO A 32 22.10 -9.95 -14.89
CA PRO A 32 22.99 -10.26 -13.78
C PRO A 32 23.42 -9.05 -12.95
N GLU A 33 23.67 -7.91 -13.62
CA GLU A 33 24.07 -6.67 -12.94
C GLU A 33 22.97 -6.12 -12.03
N ILE A 34 21.71 -6.23 -12.47
CA ILE A 34 20.56 -5.86 -11.66
C ILE A 34 20.45 -6.82 -10.47
N CYS A 35 20.52 -8.14 -10.73
CA CYS A 35 20.46 -9.14 -9.67
C CYS A 35 21.51 -8.91 -8.58
N LYS A 36 22.76 -8.60 -8.96
CA LYS A 36 23.87 -8.29 -8.04
C LYS A 36 23.53 -7.12 -7.12
N GLY A 37 22.94 -6.05 -7.68
CA GLY A 37 22.50 -4.87 -6.92
C GLY A 37 21.28 -5.09 -6.02
N LEU A 38 20.56 -6.21 -6.18
CA LEU A 38 19.37 -6.55 -5.39
C LEU A 38 19.64 -7.64 -4.34
N LEU A 39 20.85 -8.19 -4.29
CA LEU A 39 21.20 -9.25 -3.35
C LEU A 39 21.07 -8.75 -1.90
N PRO A 40 20.36 -9.47 -1.03
CA PRO A 40 20.26 -9.12 0.38
C PRO A 40 21.57 -9.47 1.12
N GLN A 41 22.51 -8.53 1.11
CA GLN A 41 23.77 -8.63 1.86
C GLN A 41 23.55 -8.19 3.31
N ALA A 42 24.06 -8.96 4.28
CA ALA A 42 23.99 -8.65 5.72
C ALA A 42 22.57 -8.25 6.19
N ALA A 43 21.57 -9.04 5.78
CA ALA A 43 20.18 -8.71 6.04
C ALA A 43 19.83 -8.76 7.54
N VAL A 44 19.04 -7.80 8.00
CA VAL A 44 18.58 -7.70 9.40
C VAL A 44 17.06 -7.81 9.49
N PRO A 45 16.52 -8.31 10.62
CA PRO A 45 15.08 -8.31 10.82
C PRO A 45 14.54 -6.87 10.85
N PRO A 46 13.35 -6.61 10.29
CA PRO A 46 12.65 -5.34 10.42
C PRO A 46 12.42 -4.95 11.88
N ARG A 47 12.38 -3.64 12.12
CA ARG A 47 12.18 -3.05 13.45
C ARG A 47 10.81 -2.40 13.54
N LEU A 48 10.03 -2.77 14.56
CA LEU A 48 8.75 -2.13 14.88
C LEU A 48 8.99 -1.07 15.97
N TYR A 49 8.55 0.17 15.72
CA TYR A 49 8.57 1.26 16.69
C TYR A 49 7.33 2.13 16.57
N GLY A 50 7.05 2.99 17.54
CA GLY A 50 5.89 3.88 17.55
C GLY A 50 6.27 5.35 17.37
N LEU A 51 5.58 6.06 16.49
CA LEU A 51 5.67 7.52 16.38
C LEU A 51 4.50 8.20 17.10
N PRO A 52 4.72 9.19 17.98
CA PRO A 52 3.65 9.86 18.69
C PRO A 52 2.78 10.71 17.76
N LYS A 53 1.45 10.56 17.84
CA LYS A 53 0.50 11.47 17.19
C LYS A 53 0.23 12.67 18.10
N ILE A 54 1.14 13.64 18.10
CA ILE A 54 1.11 14.81 19.01
C ILE A 54 -0.15 15.70 18.90
N HIS A 55 -0.87 15.61 17.78
CA HIS A 55 -2.11 16.35 17.53
C HIS A 55 -3.37 15.67 18.09
N GLN A 56 -3.26 14.45 18.66
CA GLN A 56 -4.40 13.70 19.19
C GLN A 56 -4.35 13.61 20.71
N LYS A 57 -5.51 13.72 21.37
CA LYS A 57 -5.64 13.58 22.83
C LYS A 57 -5.08 12.22 23.28
N GLY A 58 -4.24 12.24 24.32
CA GLY A 58 -3.58 11.03 24.83
C GLY A 58 -2.36 10.58 24.01
N ILE A 59 -1.97 11.32 22.96
CA ILE A 59 -0.76 11.11 22.14
C ILE A 59 -0.57 9.62 21.76
N PRO A 60 -1.55 9.00 21.08
CA PRO A 60 -1.45 7.61 20.68
C PRO A 60 -0.24 7.39 19.75
N LEU A 61 0.41 6.23 19.87
CA LEU A 61 1.50 5.84 18.99
C LEU A 61 0.97 5.32 17.65
N ARG A 62 1.56 5.79 16.55
CA ARG A 62 1.44 5.21 15.21
C ARG A 62 2.52 4.14 15.06
N PRO A 63 2.17 2.85 14.94
CA PRO A 63 3.17 1.80 14.69
C PRO A 63 3.80 1.99 13.32
N ILE A 64 5.13 1.91 13.26
CA ILE A 64 5.97 1.98 12.06
C ILE A 64 6.85 0.75 12.03
N VAL A 65 6.85 0.06 10.89
CA VAL A 65 7.78 -1.04 10.62
C VAL A 65 8.85 -0.52 9.67
N SER A 66 10.10 -0.42 10.16
CA SER A 66 11.26 -0.16 9.31
C SER A 66 11.85 -1.47 8.84
N THR A 67 11.99 -1.63 7.53
CA THR A 67 12.59 -2.81 6.91
C THR A 67 13.93 -2.47 6.26
N ILE A 68 14.54 -1.34 6.62
CA ILE A 68 15.86 -0.98 6.13
C ILE A 68 16.80 -2.16 6.37
N ASN A 69 17.53 -2.55 5.32
CA ASN A 69 18.42 -3.71 5.30
C ASN A 69 17.72 -5.06 5.52
N SER A 70 16.40 -5.15 5.37
CA SER A 70 15.70 -6.43 5.38
C SER A 70 16.01 -7.25 4.11
N PRO A 71 15.80 -8.57 4.13
CA PRO A 71 15.95 -9.47 2.99
C PRO A 71 15.22 -9.06 1.70
N THR A 72 14.18 -8.22 1.79
CA THR A 72 13.37 -7.78 0.65
C THR A 72 13.47 -6.28 0.41
N TYR A 73 14.29 -5.54 1.16
CA TYR A 73 14.37 -4.08 1.10
C TYR A 73 14.73 -3.56 -0.30
N LEU A 74 15.82 -4.07 -0.89
CA LEU A 74 16.27 -3.64 -2.20
C LEU A 74 15.29 -4.06 -3.31
N LEU A 75 14.66 -5.23 -3.18
CA LEU A 75 13.58 -5.66 -4.07
C LEU A 75 12.39 -4.70 -4.02
N ALA A 76 11.93 -4.34 -2.81
CA ALA A 76 10.82 -3.42 -2.60
C ALA A 76 11.09 -2.03 -3.19
N LYS A 77 12.36 -1.61 -3.28
CA LYS A 77 12.78 -0.36 -3.94
C LYS A 77 12.87 -0.48 -5.46
N TYR A 78 13.17 -1.66 -5.99
CA TYR A 78 13.36 -1.90 -7.42
C TYR A 78 12.05 -2.19 -8.15
N LEU A 79 11.23 -3.10 -7.62
CA LEU A 79 10.01 -3.57 -8.26
C LEU A 79 9.02 -2.46 -8.68
N PRO A 80 8.83 -1.37 -7.91
CA PRO A 80 7.98 -0.25 -8.34
C PRO A 80 8.41 0.38 -9.67
N LYS A 81 9.70 0.33 -10.02
CA LYS A 81 10.22 0.88 -11.29
C LYS A 81 9.69 0.12 -12.49
N LEU A 82 9.49 -1.20 -12.36
CA LEU A 82 8.89 -2.02 -13.41
C LEU A 82 7.42 -1.67 -13.65
N LEU A 83 6.80 -1.00 -12.68
CA LEU A 83 5.38 -0.72 -12.68
C LEU A 83 5.05 0.72 -13.07
N ALA A 84 6.07 1.58 -13.12
CA ALA A 84 5.94 2.97 -13.54
C ALA A 84 5.15 3.13 -14.87
N PRO A 85 5.30 2.27 -15.89
CA PRO A 85 4.52 2.39 -17.13
C PRO A 85 3.00 2.24 -16.94
N PHE A 86 2.54 1.56 -15.88
CA PHE A 86 1.11 1.33 -15.60
C PHE A 86 0.51 2.42 -14.71
N VAL A 87 1.34 3.26 -14.08
CA VAL A 87 0.87 4.36 -13.23
C VAL A 87 0.32 5.47 -14.11
N GLY A 88 -0.86 5.97 -13.76
CA GLY A 88 -1.45 7.14 -14.43
C GLY A 88 -2.19 6.85 -15.74
N GLN A 89 -2.33 5.59 -16.14
CA GLN A 89 -3.11 5.20 -17.33
C GLN A 89 -4.65 5.30 -17.15
N ASN A 90 -5.12 5.71 -15.97
CA ASN A 90 -6.54 5.80 -15.65
C ASN A 90 -7.06 7.24 -15.80
N GLN A 91 -8.26 7.41 -16.36
CA GLN A 91 -8.98 8.69 -16.46
C GLN A 91 -9.17 9.42 -15.12
N HIS A 92 -9.23 8.68 -14.01
CA HIS A 92 -9.37 9.24 -12.65
C HIS A 92 -8.03 9.55 -11.98
N HIS A 93 -6.90 9.38 -12.69
CA HIS A 93 -5.61 9.75 -12.15
C HIS A 93 -5.51 11.28 -12.04
N ILE A 94 -4.95 11.72 -10.91
CA ILE A 94 -4.61 13.10 -10.61
C ILE A 94 -3.13 13.10 -10.27
N GLN A 95 -2.32 13.74 -11.10
CA GLN A 95 -0.87 13.72 -10.98
C GLN A 95 -0.39 14.56 -9.80
N ASN A 96 -1.02 15.71 -9.56
CA ASN A 96 -0.64 16.66 -8.53
C ASN A 96 -1.80 17.58 -8.12
N SER A 97 -1.56 18.38 -7.09
CA SER A 97 -2.54 19.35 -6.56
C SER A 97 -2.93 20.42 -7.59
N THR A 98 -2.02 20.85 -8.47
CA THR A 98 -2.31 21.83 -9.51
C THR A 98 -3.31 21.27 -10.53
N GLU A 99 -3.12 20.03 -10.99
CA GLU A 99 -4.06 19.36 -11.87
C GLU A 99 -5.42 19.14 -11.18
N PHE A 100 -5.39 18.78 -9.90
CA PHE A 100 -6.60 18.63 -9.09
C PHE A 100 -7.43 19.92 -9.08
N VAL A 101 -6.81 21.04 -8.71
CA VAL A 101 -7.47 22.35 -8.67
C VAL A 101 -8.00 22.72 -10.05
N ARG A 102 -7.20 22.52 -11.11
CA ARG A 102 -7.63 22.78 -12.49
C ARG A 102 -8.89 21.99 -12.84
N LYS A 103 -8.91 20.67 -12.59
CA LYS A 103 -10.09 19.83 -12.86
C LYS A 103 -11.29 20.26 -12.02
N LEU A 104 -11.10 20.57 -10.74
CA LEU A 104 -12.16 21.00 -9.84
C LEU A 104 -12.80 22.32 -10.30
N THR A 105 -12.00 23.29 -10.77
CA THR A 105 -12.52 24.58 -11.30
C THR A 105 -13.31 24.46 -12.59
N GLN A 106 -13.18 23.34 -13.31
CA GLN A 106 -13.92 23.09 -14.55
C GLN A 106 -15.29 22.43 -14.31
N ILE A 107 -15.57 21.97 -13.09
CA ILE A 107 -16.85 21.39 -12.70
C ILE A 107 -17.85 22.53 -12.52
N LYS A 108 -18.97 22.48 -13.25
CA LYS A 108 -20.12 23.35 -13.02
C LYS A 108 -20.97 22.72 -11.91
N MET A 109 -21.32 23.52 -10.91
CA MET A 109 -22.16 23.09 -9.79
C MET A 109 -23.46 23.88 -9.81
N GLU A 110 -24.57 23.19 -9.56
CA GLU A 110 -25.88 23.79 -9.33
C GLU A 110 -26.04 24.19 -7.85
N LEU A 111 -27.11 24.92 -7.53
CA LEU A 111 -27.34 25.47 -6.17
C LEU A 111 -27.58 24.39 -5.11
N ASP A 112 -28.04 23.22 -5.52
CA ASP A 112 -28.37 22.06 -4.68
C ASP A 112 -27.26 20.99 -4.66
N ASP A 113 -26.18 21.18 -5.40
CA ASP A 113 -25.05 20.27 -5.38
C ASP A 113 -24.28 20.35 -4.06
N ILE A 114 -23.85 19.18 -3.58
CA ILE A 114 -23.00 19.05 -2.40
C ILE A 114 -21.68 18.36 -2.76
N ILE A 115 -20.59 18.87 -2.20
CA ILE A 115 -19.28 18.22 -2.32
C ILE A 115 -19.12 17.25 -1.16
N VAL A 116 -18.83 15.99 -1.49
CA VAL A 116 -18.58 14.94 -0.49
C VAL A 116 -17.11 14.53 -0.57
N SER A 117 -16.44 14.48 0.59
CA SER A 117 -15.09 13.94 0.71
C SER A 117 -15.12 12.65 1.54
N PHE A 118 -14.39 11.65 1.07
CA PHE A 118 -14.25 10.37 1.74
C PHE A 118 -12.79 10.17 2.16
N ASP A 119 -12.57 9.83 3.43
CA ASP A 119 -11.26 9.38 3.91
C ASP A 119 -11.17 7.86 3.88
N VAL A 120 -10.09 7.33 3.29
CA VAL A 120 -9.90 5.88 3.19
C VAL A 120 -9.19 5.38 4.45
N GLY A 121 -9.97 4.78 5.35
CA GLY A 121 -9.44 4.18 6.56
C GLY A 121 -8.54 2.96 6.28
N SER A 122 -7.31 3.00 6.81
CA SER A 122 -6.36 1.87 6.82
C SER A 122 -5.97 1.35 5.42
N LEU A 123 -5.77 2.28 4.46
CA LEU A 123 -5.36 1.97 3.08
C LEU A 123 -4.20 0.96 2.99
N PHE A 124 -3.19 1.13 3.84
CA PHE A 124 -2.02 0.26 3.86
C PHE A 124 -2.36 -1.16 4.28
N THR A 125 -3.30 -1.40 5.20
CA THR A 125 -3.56 -2.77 5.70
C THR A 125 -4.62 -3.51 4.90
N LYS A 126 -5.35 -2.84 4.02
CA LYS A 126 -6.50 -3.41 3.28
C LYS A 126 -6.21 -3.61 1.78
N ILE A 127 -4.96 -3.94 1.44
CA ILE A 127 -4.57 -4.16 0.04
C ILE A 127 -5.04 -5.56 -0.41
N PRO A 128 -5.74 -5.67 -1.55
CA PRO A 128 -6.19 -6.96 -2.07
C PRO A 128 -5.01 -7.69 -2.76
N VAL A 129 -4.17 -8.33 -1.94
CA VAL A 129 -2.90 -8.96 -2.36
C VAL A 129 -3.12 -10.00 -3.46
N LYS A 130 -4.20 -10.79 -3.39
CA LYS A 130 -4.49 -11.85 -4.36
C LYS A 130 -4.75 -11.26 -5.74
N GLU A 131 -5.57 -10.22 -5.81
CA GLU A 131 -5.93 -9.53 -7.03
C GLU A 131 -4.73 -8.83 -7.66
N THR A 132 -3.87 -8.21 -6.83
CA THR A 132 -2.60 -7.64 -7.30
C THR A 132 -1.72 -8.71 -7.93
N LEU A 133 -1.56 -9.87 -7.30
CA LEU A 133 -0.73 -10.96 -7.84
C LEU A 133 -1.29 -11.50 -9.16
N ASN A 134 -2.61 -11.67 -9.27
CA ASN A 134 -3.25 -12.10 -10.51
C ASN A 134 -3.00 -11.10 -11.66
N PHE A 135 -3.07 -9.79 -11.39
CA PHE A 135 -2.76 -8.77 -12.39
C PHE A 135 -1.30 -8.85 -12.83
N LEU A 136 -0.37 -9.04 -11.90
CA LEU A 136 1.06 -9.12 -12.23
C LEU A 136 1.36 -10.37 -13.07
N GLU A 137 0.66 -11.47 -12.82
CA GLU A 137 0.75 -12.70 -13.60
C GLU A 137 0.39 -12.52 -15.09
N THR A 138 -0.46 -11.55 -15.44
CA THR A 138 -0.79 -11.26 -16.84
C THR A 138 0.21 -10.32 -17.53
N HIS A 139 1.11 -9.67 -16.78
CA HIS A 139 2.01 -8.62 -17.32
C HIS A 139 3.50 -8.94 -17.23
N PHE A 140 3.90 -9.84 -16.32
CA PHE A 140 5.30 -10.20 -16.11
C PHE A 140 5.53 -11.70 -16.26
N ASN A 141 6.78 -12.09 -16.49
CA ASN A 141 7.16 -13.49 -16.49
C ASN A 141 7.12 -14.09 -15.07
N LYS A 142 7.09 -15.42 -14.99
CA LYS A 142 7.03 -16.18 -13.72
C LYS A 142 8.13 -15.78 -12.73
N GLY A 143 9.34 -15.54 -13.20
CA GLY A 143 10.47 -15.16 -12.35
C GLY A 143 10.26 -13.82 -11.64
N ILE A 144 9.86 -12.79 -12.38
CA ILE A 144 9.53 -11.47 -11.82
C ILE A 144 8.31 -11.56 -10.89
N ASN A 145 7.28 -12.32 -11.27
CA ASN A 145 6.09 -12.52 -10.42
C ASN A 145 6.42 -13.19 -9.09
N ASN A 146 7.38 -14.12 -9.07
CA ASN A 146 7.84 -14.72 -7.83
C ASN A 146 8.53 -13.68 -6.92
N LEU A 147 9.26 -12.71 -7.47
CA LEU A 147 9.83 -11.60 -6.69
C LEU A 147 8.75 -10.69 -6.10
N PHE A 148 7.72 -10.36 -6.88
CA PHE A 148 6.55 -9.63 -6.38
C PHE A 148 5.85 -10.39 -5.26
N ARG A 149 5.58 -11.68 -5.46
CA ARG A 149 4.98 -12.56 -4.45
C ARG A 149 5.81 -12.61 -3.18
N GLN A 150 7.13 -12.77 -3.30
CA GLN A 150 8.03 -12.77 -2.15
C GLN A 150 7.94 -11.44 -1.40
N THR A 151 7.96 -10.31 -2.10
CA THR A 151 7.90 -8.98 -1.46
C THR A 151 6.54 -8.70 -0.82
N LEU A 152 5.43 -9.10 -1.45
CA LEU A 152 4.06 -8.89 -0.98
C LEU A 152 3.63 -9.81 0.18
N THR A 153 4.19 -11.02 0.26
CA THR A 153 3.77 -12.03 1.24
C THR A 153 4.78 -12.24 2.37
N THR A 154 5.97 -11.63 2.29
CA THR A 154 6.93 -11.66 3.38
C THR A 154 6.39 -10.86 4.56
N THR A 155 6.21 -11.55 5.69
CA THR A 155 5.72 -10.97 6.94
C THR A 155 6.69 -11.31 8.08
N TYR A 156 6.91 -10.36 8.99
CA TYR A 156 7.68 -10.57 10.22
C TYR A 156 6.79 -10.44 11.47
N THR A 157 5.49 -10.24 11.28
CA THR A 157 4.51 -10.10 12.35
C THR A 157 3.20 -10.77 11.94
N LYS A 158 2.61 -11.56 12.85
CA LYS A 158 1.27 -12.14 12.67
C LYS A 158 0.25 -11.22 13.34
N ARG A 159 -0.88 -10.92 12.69
CA ARG A 159 -2.01 -10.21 13.32
C ARG A 159 -3.13 -11.21 13.60
N GLU A 160 -3.65 -11.21 14.82
CA GLU A 160 -4.92 -11.87 15.12
C GLU A 160 -6.07 -10.97 14.68
N SER A 161 -6.77 -11.42 13.65
CA SER A 161 -8.17 -11.11 13.39
C SER A 161 -8.71 -12.27 12.55
N ASN A 162 -9.98 -12.62 12.70
CA ASN A 162 -10.67 -13.73 12.01
C ASN A 162 -10.78 -13.57 10.48
N ARG A 163 -9.82 -12.91 9.84
CA ARG A 163 -9.62 -12.85 8.40
C ARG A 163 -8.11 -12.94 8.16
N ASN A 164 -7.72 -13.78 7.22
CA ASN A 164 -6.34 -14.00 6.78
C ASN A 164 -5.70 -12.71 6.19
N GLU A 165 -5.47 -11.70 7.02
CA GLU A 165 -4.88 -10.42 6.62
C GLU A 165 -3.43 -10.39 7.09
N ASN A 166 -2.55 -10.91 6.23
CA ASN A 166 -1.11 -10.84 6.38
C ASN A 166 -0.68 -9.38 6.31
N LEU A 167 -0.04 -8.88 7.38
CA LEU A 167 0.70 -7.62 7.32
C LEU A 167 1.95 -7.86 6.48
N ALA A 168 1.81 -7.67 5.17
CA ALA A 168 2.94 -7.38 4.31
C ALA A 168 3.73 -6.26 4.99
N LEU A 169 5.04 -6.42 5.10
CA LEU A 169 5.90 -5.33 5.48
C LEU A 169 5.68 -4.17 4.49
N PHE A 170 4.88 -3.19 4.87
CA PHE A 170 4.57 -2.05 4.02
C PHE A 170 5.75 -1.08 4.01
N GLU A 171 6.79 -1.43 3.27
CA GLU A 171 7.69 -0.41 2.73
C GLU A 171 6.99 0.35 1.60
N ILE A 172 6.49 1.51 2.00
CA ILE A 172 6.50 2.83 1.35
C ILE A 172 5.98 3.01 -0.09
N PHE A 173 5.99 2.05 -1.01
CA PHE A 173 5.62 2.36 -2.41
C PHE A 173 4.73 1.36 -3.16
N LEU A 174 4.50 0.17 -2.59
CA LEU A 174 3.64 -0.85 -3.22
C LEU A 174 2.10 -0.58 -3.16
N PRO A 175 1.56 0.25 -2.24
CA PRO A 175 0.14 0.62 -2.26
C PRO A 175 -0.25 1.53 -3.43
N LEU A 176 0.69 2.37 -3.91
CA LEU A 176 0.46 3.22 -5.10
C LEU A 176 0.27 2.39 -6.37
N LEU A 177 0.87 1.21 -6.41
CA LEU A 177 0.63 0.24 -7.46
C LEU A 177 -0.79 -0.33 -7.40
N CYS A 178 -1.20 -0.78 -6.21
CA CYS A 178 -2.46 -1.48 -6.04
C CYS A 178 -3.66 -0.53 -6.24
N LEU A 179 -3.55 0.73 -5.82
CA LEU A 179 -4.65 1.69 -5.92
C LEU A 179 -4.91 2.18 -7.35
N ASN A 180 -3.92 2.16 -8.25
CA ASN A 180 -4.12 2.54 -9.65
C ASN A 180 -4.65 1.37 -10.50
N LEU A 181 -4.32 0.13 -10.14
CA LEU A 181 -4.66 -1.06 -10.93
C LEU A 181 -6.00 -1.74 -10.54
N LEU A 182 -6.50 -1.50 -9.33
CA LEU A 182 -7.68 -2.21 -8.78
C LEU A 182 -8.95 -1.37 -8.79
N LYS A 183 -8.89 -0.12 -9.27
CA LYS A 183 -10.05 0.77 -9.33
C LYS A 183 -11.14 0.49 -10.38
N PRO A 184 -10.94 -0.26 -11.49
CA PRO A 184 -12.08 -0.52 -12.38
C PRO A 184 -13.21 -1.35 -11.71
N LYS A 185 -13.03 -1.83 -10.46
CA LYS A 185 -14.08 -2.50 -9.68
C LYS A 185 -14.90 -1.59 -8.75
N PHE A 186 -14.47 -0.35 -8.49
CA PHE A 186 -15.29 0.62 -7.75
C PHE A 186 -16.24 1.39 -8.67
N ASP A 187 -16.09 1.22 -9.99
CA ASP A 187 -16.70 2.06 -11.02
C ASP A 187 -18.03 1.50 -11.56
N THR A 188 -18.55 0.39 -11.02
CA THR A 188 -19.77 -0.24 -11.57
C THR A 188 -21.03 -0.14 -10.69
N SER A 189 -21.00 0.45 -9.50
CA SER A 189 -22.24 0.56 -8.68
C SER A 189 -22.17 1.62 -7.58
N ILE A 190 -21.83 2.87 -7.88
CA ILE A 190 -22.33 3.99 -7.07
C ILE A 190 -23.34 4.75 -7.93
N PRO A 191 -24.60 4.28 -8.01
CA PRO A 191 -25.67 5.19 -8.36
C PRO A 191 -25.64 6.34 -7.35
N LEU A 192 -25.99 7.52 -7.82
CA LEU A 192 -26.07 8.76 -7.07
C LEU A 192 -27.19 8.69 -5.99
N TYR A 193 -27.14 7.71 -5.09
CA TYR A 193 -28.07 7.51 -3.99
C TYR A 193 -27.33 6.84 -2.84
N VAL A 194 -27.20 7.62 -1.75
CA VAL A 194 -26.97 7.22 -0.35
C VAL A 194 -26.42 5.80 -0.16
N LEU A 195 -25.12 5.69 0.12
CA LEU A 195 -24.56 4.52 0.80
C LEU A 195 -24.39 4.85 2.28
N GLU A 196 -25.43 4.58 3.06
CA GLU A 196 -25.28 4.34 4.50
C GLU A 196 -24.53 3.01 4.70
N GLN A 197 -23.26 3.09 5.07
CA GLN A 197 -22.54 1.99 5.72
C GLN A 197 -21.70 2.60 6.84
N GLU A 198 -22.11 2.32 8.09
CA GLU A 198 -21.50 2.61 9.40
C GLU A 198 -20.34 3.62 9.41
N VAL A 199 -20.75 4.88 9.57
CA VAL A 199 -19.90 6.00 9.96
C VAL A 199 -19.44 5.81 11.42
N LYS A 200 -18.24 5.25 11.64
CA LYS A 200 -17.54 5.34 12.95
C LYS A 200 -16.78 6.67 13.09
N SER A 201 -17.45 7.79 12.79
CA SER A 201 -17.14 9.17 13.22
C SER A 201 -17.91 10.14 12.31
N PRO A 202 -18.70 11.09 12.83
CA PRO A 202 -19.54 11.95 12.01
C PRO A 202 -18.74 12.69 10.92
N PRO A 203 -19.31 12.93 9.73
CA PRO A 203 -18.66 13.71 8.69
C PRO A 203 -18.35 15.11 9.21
N THR A 204 -17.10 15.53 9.10
CA THR A 204 -16.72 16.92 9.36
C THR A 204 -17.24 17.77 8.20
N GLN A 205 -18.34 18.50 8.43
CA GLN A 205 -18.80 19.54 7.51
C GLN A 205 -17.85 20.74 7.64
N GLU A 206 -16.89 20.87 6.73
CA GLU A 206 -16.21 22.16 6.53
C GLU A 206 -17.05 23.00 5.56
N VAL A 207 -17.83 23.92 6.14
CA VAL A 207 -18.52 24.96 5.38
C VAL A 207 -17.47 25.97 4.93
N CYS A 208 -17.16 25.98 3.63
CA CYS A 208 -16.34 27.03 3.03
C CYS A 208 -17.17 28.31 2.92
N SER A 209 -17.17 29.11 3.98
CA SER A 209 -17.72 30.47 3.98
C SER A 209 -16.87 31.34 3.05
N ARG A 210 -17.44 31.82 1.95
CA ARG A 210 -16.83 32.90 1.17
C ARG A 210 -17.01 34.20 1.95
N ASP A 211 -15.99 34.61 2.68
CA ASP A 211 -15.89 35.99 3.14
C ASP A 211 -15.66 36.90 1.92
N LYS A 212 -16.55 37.87 1.75
CA LYS A 212 -16.52 38.90 0.70
C LYS A 212 -15.56 40.02 1.05
#